data_AF-M6K8V0-F1
#
_entry.id   AF-M6K8V0-F1
#
_cell.length_a   1.000
_cell.length_b   1.000
_cell.length_c   1.000
_cell.angle_alpha   90.00
_cell.angle_beta   90.00
_cell.angle_gamma   90.00
#
_symmetry.space_group_name_H-M   'P 1'
#
loop_
_entity.id
_entity.type
_entity.pdbx_description
1 polymer ?
#
loop_
_entity_poly.entity_id
_entity_poly.type
_entity_poly.pdbx_seq_one_letter_code
_entity_poly.pdbx_strand_id
1 'polypeptide(L)'
;MVANGHHWDPKYPEYEGKFTGKFLHSHDFKGVTNEWKGKDILVIGAGNSACDVAVESARVANSVKLSMRSPQWFFPKFLFGMPSDVFAAKTPNWIPSIIKQFALSKLIYILQGSYKNYGLPENKNLALSHHPTLNSDLLDFIRHGRINPRPAIKKLHGKEVEFIDGTKERFDIICACTGFWTTFPFLINRLSIFSTLKKFLSFAR
;
A
#
# COMPACT_ATOMS: atom_id res chain seq x y z
N MET A 1 -12.87 -21.41 -20.04
CA MET A 1 -12.20 -20.12 -19.75
C MET A 1 -12.39 -19.81 -18.27
N VAL A 2 -11.37 -19.33 -17.57
CA VAL A 2 -11.43 -18.98 -16.13
C VAL A 2 -11.31 -17.46 -16.00
N ALA A 3 -12.28 -16.82 -15.34
CA ALA A 3 -12.41 -15.36 -15.25
C ALA A 3 -12.94 -14.87 -13.87
N ASN A 4 -12.52 -15.52 -12.78
CA ASN A 4 -12.99 -15.23 -11.41
C ASN A 4 -12.27 -14.05 -10.70
N GLY A 5 -11.35 -13.38 -11.38
CA GLY A 5 -10.52 -12.32 -10.79
C GLY A 5 -9.45 -12.85 -9.81
N HIS A 6 -8.63 -11.93 -9.30
CA HIS A 6 -7.47 -12.24 -8.44
C HIS A 6 -7.37 -11.35 -7.18
N HIS A 7 -8.39 -10.53 -6.90
CA HIS A 7 -8.47 -9.63 -5.74
C HIS A 7 -9.59 -10.02 -4.78
N TRP A 8 -9.70 -11.30 -4.43
CA TRP A 8 -10.77 -11.81 -3.58
C TRP A 8 -10.28 -12.56 -2.33
N ASP A 9 -9.07 -13.16 -2.37
CA ASP A 9 -8.49 -13.92 -1.26
C ASP A 9 -7.49 -13.04 -0.47
N PRO A 10 -7.85 -12.51 0.71
CA PRO A 10 -7.05 -11.51 1.43
C PRO A 10 -5.72 -12.08 1.92
N LYS A 11 -4.63 -11.34 1.69
CA LYS A 11 -3.31 -11.70 2.22
C LYS A 11 -3.06 -10.98 3.54
N TYR A 12 -3.42 -11.61 4.66
CA TYR A 12 -3.10 -11.08 5.99
C TYR A 12 -1.59 -11.18 6.29
N PRO A 13 -0.96 -10.15 6.88
CA PRO A 13 0.42 -10.22 7.32
C PRO A 13 0.52 -10.99 8.64
N GLU A 14 1.62 -11.72 8.81
CA GLU A 14 1.95 -12.39 10.07
C GLU A 14 3.02 -11.59 10.82
N TYR A 15 2.82 -11.41 12.12
CA TYR A 15 3.74 -10.73 13.02
C TYR A 15 3.88 -11.53 14.30
N GLU A 16 5.01 -11.38 14.98
CA GLU A 16 5.17 -11.93 16.32
C GLU A 16 4.20 -11.23 17.30
N GLY A 17 3.60 -12.00 18.21
CA GLY A 17 2.64 -11.49 19.18
C GLY A 17 1.21 -11.41 18.64
N LYS A 18 0.35 -10.64 19.32
CA LYS A 18 -1.09 -10.55 18.97
C LYS A 18 -1.59 -9.12 19.17
N PHE A 19 -2.35 -8.64 18.19
CA PHE A 19 -3.11 -7.40 18.34
C PHE A 19 -4.47 -7.68 18.96
N THR A 20 -4.89 -6.89 19.96
CA THR A 20 -6.17 -7.05 20.67
C THR A 20 -7.20 -5.98 20.32
N GLY A 21 -6.83 -4.99 19.50
CA GLY A 21 -7.78 -4.05 18.90
C GLY A 21 -8.47 -4.63 17.66
N LYS A 22 -9.14 -3.77 16.89
CA LYS A 22 -9.80 -4.19 15.65
C LYS A 22 -8.76 -4.39 14.55
N PHE A 23 -8.54 -5.62 14.12
CA PHE A 23 -7.69 -5.95 12.98
C PHE A 23 -8.57 -6.34 11.78
N LEU A 24 -8.39 -5.68 10.63
CA LEU A 24 -9.11 -6.02 9.41
C LEU A 24 -8.19 -5.93 8.18
N HIS A 25 -8.57 -6.58 7.09
CA HIS A 25 -7.95 -6.37 5.78
C HIS A 25 -8.72 -5.33 4.96
N SER A 26 -8.05 -4.69 4.02
CA SER A 26 -8.65 -3.76 3.04
C SER A 26 -9.82 -4.35 2.24
N HIS A 27 -9.93 -5.67 2.15
CA HIS A 27 -11.07 -6.37 1.54
C HIS A 27 -12.39 -6.08 2.29
N ASP A 28 -12.31 -6.02 3.62
CA ASP A 28 -13.43 -5.81 4.53
C ASP A 28 -13.71 -4.32 4.78
N PHE A 29 -12.81 -3.44 4.33
CA PHE A 29 -13.00 -2.00 4.41
C PHE A 29 -14.06 -1.55 3.39
N LYS A 30 -15.21 -1.09 3.88
CA LYS A 30 -16.31 -0.54 3.07
C LYS A 30 -16.45 0.97 3.18
N GLY A 31 -15.51 1.62 3.85
CA GLY A 31 -15.54 3.03 4.17
C GLY A 31 -15.38 3.29 5.66
N VAL A 32 -15.25 4.56 5.99
CA VAL A 32 -15.08 5.04 7.35
C VAL A 32 -16.43 5.15 8.03
N THR A 33 -16.64 4.35 9.07
CA THR A 33 -17.87 4.36 9.88
C THR A 33 -17.66 5.15 11.18
N ASN A 34 -18.73 5.34 11.95
CA ASN A 34 -18.64 5.99 13.28
C ASN A 34 -17.64 5.29 14.23
N GLU A 35 -17.33 4.01 14.03
CA GLU A 35 -16.34 3.28 14.82
C GLU A 35 -14.91 3.81 14.65
N TRP A 36 -14.62 4.50 13.55
CA TRP A 36 -13.30 5.04 13.21
C TRP A 36 -13.09 6.46 13.76
N LYS A 37 -14.18 7.15 14.14
CA LYS A 37 -14.13 8.54 14.60
C LYS A 37 -13.36 8.63 15.90
N GLY A 38 -12.37 9.52 15.94
CA GLY A 38 -11.54 9.74 17.13
C GLY A 38 -10.66 8.54 17.55
N LYS A 39 -10.44 7.57 16.65
CA LYS A 39 -9.56 6.42 16.89
C LYS A 39 -8.13 6.67 16.41
N ASP A 40 -7.19 5.97 17.01
CA ASP A 40 -5.82 5.87 16.51
C ASP A 40 -5.71 4.66 15.57
N ILE A 41 -5.35 4.93 14.32
CA ILE A 41 -5.41 3.95 13.23
C ILE A 41 -4.03 3.72 12.65
N LEU A 42 -3.71 2.45 12.44
CA LEU A 42 -2.54 2.03 11.69
C LEU A 42 -2.97 1.38 10.37
N VAL A 43 -2.52 1.93 9.26
CA VAL A 43 -2.68 1.34 7.92
C VAL A 43 -1.36 0.67 7.53
N ILE A 44 -1.43 -0.61 7.14
CA ILE A 44 -0.24 -1.39 6.74
C ILE A 44 -0.19 -1.46 5.22
N GLY A 45 0.94 -1.05 4.64
CA GLY A 45 1.17 -1.08 3.20
C GLY A 45 1.17 0.32 2.59
N ALA A 46 1.48 0.39 1.30
CA ALA A 46 1.56 1.63 0.56
C ALA A 46 1.05 1.51 -0.89
N GLY A 47 0.24 0.49 -1.17
CA GLY A 47 -0.46 0.38 -2.45
C GLY A 47 -1.67 1.32 -2.53
N ASN A 48 -2.42 1.24 -3.62
CA ASN A 48 -3.61 2.07 -3.86
C ASN A 48 -4.61 2.01 -2.69
N SER A 49 -4.99 0.79 -2.27
CA SER A 49 -5.90 0.61 -1.12
C SER A 49 -5.38 1.22 0.16
N ALA A 50 -4.07 1.14 0.42
CA ALA A 50 -3.47 1.71 1.63
C ALA A 50 -3.59 3.24 1.64
N CYS A 51 -3.33 3.88 0.50
CA CYS A 51 -3.43 5.32 0.36
C CYS A 51 -4.87 5.79 0.58
N ASP A 52 -5.83 5.14 -0.08
CA ASP A 52 -7.24 5.52 0.01
C ASP A 52 -7.79 5.30 1.41
N VAL A 53 -7.51 4.15 2.04
CA VAL A 53 -7.90 3.89 3.44
C VAL A 53 -7.29 4.92 4.38
N ALA A 54 -6.00 5.25 4.23
CA ALA A 54 -5.33 6.21 5.10
C ALA A 54 -5.91 7.63 4.96
N VAL A 55 -6.11 8.09 3.72
CA VAL A 55 -6.70 9.41 3.42
C VAL A 55 -8.12 9.51 3.95
N GLU A 56 -8.96 8.51 3.67
CA GLU A 56 -10.35 8.52 4.14
C GLU A 56 -10.42 8.48 5.67
N SER A 57 -9.60 7.63 6.31
CA SER A 57 -9.53 7.55 7.77
C SER A 57 -9.11 8.87 8.41
N ALA A 58 -8.13 9.56 7.82
CA ALA A 58 -7.56 10.79 8.34
C ALA A 58 -8.55 11.97 8.38
N ARG A 59 -9.71 11.84 7.73
CA ARG A 59 -10.80 12.82 7.79
C ARG A 59 -11.54 12.81 9.14
N VAL A 60 -11.59 11.68 9.85
CA VAL A 60 -12.40 11.53 11.08
C VAL A 60 -11.64 10.96 12.28
N ALA A 61 -10.50 10.30 12.04
CA ALA A 61 -9.70 9.66 13.07
C ALA A 61 -9.00 10.68 13.97
N ASN A 62 -8.58 10.24 15.16
CA ASN A 62 -7.72 11.04 16.03
C ASN A 62 -6.30 11.13 15.44
N SER A 63 -5.75 9.99 15.03
CA SER A 63 -4.47 9.91 14.34
C SER A 63 -4.43 8.75 13.35
N VAL A 64 -3.68 8.92 12.26
CA VAL A 64 -3.45 7.88 11.26
C VAL A 64 -1.95 7.71 11.05
N LYS A 65 -1.48 6.47 11.12
CA LYS A 65 -0.12 6.08 10.78
C LYS A 65 -0.13 5.17 9.56
N LEU A 66 0.84 5.38 8.66
CA LEU A 66 1.02 4.55 7.47
C LEU A 66 2.33 3.77 7.61
N SER A 67 2.24 2.47 7.87
CA SER A 67 3.42 1.60 7.96
C SER A 67 3.83 1.11 6.58
N MET A 68 5.05 1.44 6.16
CA MET A 68 5.61 1.01 4.88
C MET A 68 6.96 0.32 5.07
N ARG A 69 7.08 -0.89 4.51
CA ARG A 69 8.33 -1.68 4.56
C ARG A 69 9.32 -1.31 3.45
N SER A 70 8.80 -1.01 2.27
CA SER A 70 9.60 -0.83 1.05
C SER A 70 9.21 0.48 0.37
N PRO A 71 10.17 1.22 -0.21
CA PRO A 71 9.86 2.43 -0.97
C PRO A 71 8.84 2.17 -2.07
N GLN A 72 7.92 3.10 -2.26
CA GLN A 72 6.90 3.06 -3.29
C GLN A 72 6.84 4.42 -3.97
N TRP A 73 6.65 4.44 -5.29
CA TRP A 73 6.36 5.66 -6.03
C TRP A 73 4.87 5.99 -5.91
N PHE A 74 4.58 7.23 -5.48
CA PHE A 74 3.24 7.82 -5.48
C PHE A 74 3.09 8.71 -6.70
N PHE A 75 2.10 8.42 -7.52
CA PHE A 75 1.81 9.10 -8.77
C PHE A 75 0.56 9.97 -8.59
N PRO A 76 0.61 11.25 -8.97
CA PRO A 76 -0.58 12.08 -9.00
C PRO A 76 -1.53 11.56 -10.09
N LYS A 77 -2.84 11.69 -9.86
CA LYS A 77 -3.87 11.26 -10.81
C LYS A 77 -3.89 12.16 -12.06
N PHE A 78 -3.44 13.41 -11.91
CA PHE A 78 -3.38 14.39 -12.98
C PHE A 78 -1.95 14.93 -13.15
N LEU A 79 -1.51 15.05 -14.39
CA LEU A 79 -0.27 15.67 -14.81
C LEU A 79 -0.59 16.70 -15.90
N PHE A 80 -0.18 17.96 -15.71
CA PHE A 80 -0.42 19.05 -16.67
C PHE A 80 -1.91 19.20 -17.07
N GLY A 81 -2.83 19.00 -16.12
CA GLY A 81 -4.27 19.09 -16.35
C GLY A 81 -4.89 17.87 -17.07
N MET A 82 -4.10 16.84 -17.38
CA MET A 82 -4.58 15.61 -18.03
C MET A 82 -4.50 14.42 -17.05
N PRO A 83 -5.38 13.41 -17.18
CA PRO A 83 -5.21 12.14 -16.48
C PRO A 83 -3.82 11.54 -16.75
N SER A 84 -3.18 10.99 -15.72
CA SER A 84 -1.79 10.50 -15.79
C SER A 84 -1.59 9.35 -16.79
N ASP A 85 -2.62 8.52 -16.98
CA ASP A 85 -2.68 7.44 -17.94
C ASP A 85 -2.77 7.97 -19.39
N VAL A 86 -3.56 9.01 -19.63
CA VAL A 86 -3.63 9.70 -20.93
C VAL A 86 -2.29 10.36 -21.26
N PHE A 87 -1.64 10.99 -20.27
CA PHE A 87 -0.29 11.55 -20.44
C PHE A 87 0.72 10.46 -20.82
N ALA A 88 0.68 9.31 -20.13
CA ALA A 88 1.53 8.16 -20.45
C ALA A 88 1.26 7.63 -21.86
N ALA A 89 -0.01 7.52 -22.27
CA ALA A 89 -0.41 7.03 -23.60
C ALA A 89 0.00 7.98 -24.74
N LYS A 90 0.02 9.30 -24.51
CA LYS A 90 0.48 10.30 -25.47
C LYS A 90 2.01 10.33 -25.62
N THR A 91 2.76 9.67 -24.73
CA THR A 91 4.22 9.67 -24.77
C THR A 91 4.71 8.81 -25.95
N PRO A 92 5.50 9.36 -26.88
CA PRO A 92 5.86 8.67 -28.12
C PRO A 92 6.49 7.28 -27.89
N ASN A 93 6.03 6.26 -28.62
CA ASN A 93 6.48 4.87 -28.45
C ASN A 93 7.91 4.60 -28.92
N TRP A 94 8.48 5.47 -29.75
CA TRP A 94 9.87 5.34 -30.23
C TRP A 94 10.93 5.61 -29.15
N ILE A 95 10.55 6.25 -28.04
CA ILE A 95 11.48 6.55 -26.94
C ILE A 95 11.73 5.26 -26.13
N PRO A 96 12.99 4.86 -25.89
CA PRO A 96 13.33 3.72 -25.04
C PRO A 96 12.70 3.80 -23.64
N SER A 97 12.26 2.65 -23.11
CA SER A 97 11.55 2.56 -21.82
C SER A 97 12.34 3.14 -20.65
N ILE A 98 13.66 2.95 -20.63
CA ILE A 98 14.52 3.46 -19.56
C ILE A 98 14.58 4.99 -19.53
N ILE A 99 14.58 5.64 -20.70
CA ILE A 99 14.57 7.10 -20.82
C ILE A 99 13.22 7.63 -20.33
N LYS A 100 12.11 6.99 -20.74
CA LYS A 100 10.76 7.34 -20.24
C LYS A 100 10.67 7.22 -18.73
N GLN A 101 11.15 6.11 -18.16
CA GLN A 101 11.11 5.87 -16.71
C GLN A 101 11.98 6.88 -15.95
N PHE A 102 13.17 7.21 -16.46
CA PHE A 102 14.02 8.23 -15.86
C PHE A 102 13.37 9.62 -15.89
N ALA A 103 12.86 10.05 -17.05
CA ALA A 103 12.17 11.33 -17.19
C ALA A 103 10.93 11.41 -16.28
N LEU A 104 10.14 10.34 -16.21
CA LEU A 104 8.98 10.24 -15.32
C LEU A 104 9.37 10.30 -13.84
N SER A 105 10.44 9.60 -13.45
CA SER A 105 10.97 9.64 -12.07
C SER A 105 11.37 11.07 -11.68
N LYS A 106 12.06 11.78 -12.58
CA LYS A 106 12.46 13.17 -12.37
C LYS A 106 11.27 14.12 -12.33
N LEU A 107 10.29 13.95 -13.22
CA LEU A 107 9.05 14.74 -13.19
C LEU A 107 8.32 14.56 -11.86
N ILE A 108 8.15 13.33 -11.39
CA ILE A 108 7.54 13.03 -10.10
C ILE A 108 8.30 13.69 -8.95
N TYR A 109 9.63 13.58 -8.97
CA TYR A 109 10.48 14.24 -7.97
C TYR A 109 10.32 15.76 -7.99
N ILE A 110 10.22 16.39 -9.17
CA ILE A 110 10.00 17.85 -9.28
C ILE A 110 8.64 18.25 -8.71
N LEU A 111 7.59 17.47 -9.00
CA LEU A 111 6.23 17.79 -8.56
C LEU A 111 6.01 17.56 -7.06
N GLN A 112 6.62 16.51 -6.49
CA GLN A 112 6.35 16.09 -5.11
C GLN A 112 7.52 16.38 -4.16
N GLY A 113 8.75 16.49 -4.67
CA GLY A 113 9.97 16.64 -3.86
C GLY A 113 10.51 15.32 -3.32
N SER A 114 11.51 15.41 -2.43
CA SER A 114 12.07 14.21 -1.78
C SER A 114 11.09 13.61 -0.78
N TYR A 115 10.96 12.28 -0.83
CA TYR A 115 10.14 11.49 0.09
C TYR A 115 10.67 11.50 1.52
N LYS A 116 11.98 11.78 1.71
CA LYS A 116 12.56 11.99 3.04
C LYS A 116 11.89 13.14 3.80
N ASN A 117 11.47 14.19 3.09
CA ASN A 117 10.78 15.35 3.69
C ASN A 117 9.39 14.99 4.23
N TYR A 118 8.85 13.84 3.82
CA TYR A 118 7.59 13.30 4.30
C TYR A 118 7.78 12.26 5.41
N GLY A 119 9.02 11.89 5.74
CA GLY A 119 9.31 10.73 6.59
C GLY A 119 9.10 9.38 5.89
N LEU A 120 9.01 9.38 4.55
CA LEU A 120 8.91 8.17 3.73
C LEU A 120 10.31 7.70 3.30
N PRO A 121 10.55 6.39 3.15
CA PRO A 121 11.79 5.87 2.59
C PRO A 121 11.95 6.28 1.12
N GLU A 122 13.19 6.56 0.72
CA GLU A 122 13.50 7.05 -0.63
C GLU A 122 13.52 5.92 -1.66
N ASN A 123 12.99 6.22 -2.85
CA ASN A 123 13.02 5.30 -3.97
C ASN A 123 14.42 5.25 -4.60
N LYS A 124 15.01 4.04 -4.64
CA LYS A 124 16.28 3.77 -5.34
C LYS A 124 16.08 3.31 -6.79
N ASN A 125 14.92 2.72 -7.07
CA ASN A 125 14.55 2.22 -8.39
C ASN A 125 13.77 3.27 -9.18
N LEU A 126 13.81 3.15 -10.51
CA LEU A 126 13.06 4.03 -11.41
C LEU A 126 11.54 3.87 -11.22
N ALA A 127 10.79 4.92 -11.51
CA ALA A 127 9.34 4.90 -11.57
C ALA A 127 8.85 3.79 -12.52
N LEU A 128 7.76 3.12 -12.15
CA LEU A 128 7.20 1.95 -12.85
C LEU A 128 8.03 0.65 -12.74
N SER A 129 9.06 0.59 -11.87
CA SER A 129 9.73 -0.68 -11.54
C SER A 129 8.87 -1.63 -10.70
N HIS A 130 7.88 -1.08 -9.99
CA HIS A 130 6.86 -1.79 -9.24
C HIS A 130 5.48 -1.26 -9.68
N HIS A 131 4.42 -1.95 -9.27
CA HIS A 131 3.06 -1.50 -9.56
C HIS A 131 2.88 -0.04 -9.10
N PRO A 132 2.43 0.87 -9.96
CA PRO A 132 2.28 2.28 -9.60
C PRO A 132 1.20 2.43 -8.51
N THR A 133 1.44 3.35 -7.58
CA THR A 133 0.43 3.75 -6.61
C THR A 133 -0.07 5.14 -6.98
N LEU A 134 -1.34 5.23 -7.38
CA LEU A 134 -1.98 6.45 -7.87
C LEU A 134 -2.79 7.08 -6.75
N ASN A 135 -2.28 8.15 -6.15
CA ASN A 135 -3.00 8.90 -5.14
C ASN A 135 -2.52 10.36 -5.14
N SER A 136 -3.46 11.30 -5.08
CA SER A 136 -3.15 12.75 -5.12
C SER A 136 -3.23 13.42 -3.75
N ASP A 137 -3.86 12.77 -2.77
CA ASP A 137 -4.17 13.36 -1.47
C ASP A 137 -3.17 12.92 -0.38
N LEU A 138 -2.63 11.70 -0.48
CA LEU A 138 -1.81 11.08 0.56
C LEU A 138 -0.65 11.98 1.00
N LEU A 139 0.14 12.47 0.04
CA LEU A 139 1.30 13.30 0.35
C LEU A 139 0.91 14.63 0.97
N ASP A 140 -0.23 15.21 0.58
CA ASP A 140 -0.73 16.45 1.18
C ASP A 140 -1.25 16.21 2.60
N PHE A 141 -1.94 15.11 2.85
CA PHE A 141 -2.33 14.70 4.20
C PHE A 141 -1.11 14.42 5.11
N ILE A 142 -0.02 13.89 4.55
CA ILE A 142 1.24 13.74 5.29
C ILE A 142 1.85 15.11 5.61
N ARG A 143 1.91 16.03 4.63
CA ARG A 143 2.41 17.41 4.83
C ARG A 143 1.62 18.15 5.91
N HIS A 144 0.31 17.94 5.98
CA HIS A 144 -0.55 18.53 7.00
C HIS A 144 -0.52 17.80 8.35
N GLY A 145 0.33 16.77 8.49
CA GLY A 145 0.48 16.00 9.73
C GLY A 145 -0.72 15.12 10.07
N ARG A 146 -1.70 14.96 9.16
CA ARG A 146 -2.89 14.13 9.35
C ARG A 146 -2.59 12.64 9.23
N ILE A 147 -1.57 12.30 8.45
CA ILE A 147 -1.02 10.94 8.30
C ILE A 147 0.46 11.01 8.63
N ASN A 148 0.95 10.16 9.53
CA ASN A 148 2.40 10.10 9.80
C ASN A 148 2.97 8.74 9.37
N PRO A 149 3.98 8.72 8.50
CA PRO A 149 4.64 7.47 8.13
C PRO A 149 5.33 6.78 9.31
N ARG A 150 5.32 5.46 9.26
CA ARG A 150 6.06 4.57 10.16
C ARG A 150 6.81 3.52 9.34
N PRO A 151 7.96 3.01 9.83
CA PRO A 151 8.62 1.92 9.16
C PRO A 151 7.84 0.61 9.37
N ALA A 152 8.42 -0.51 8.95
CA ALA A 152 7.78 -1.82 9.10
C ALA A 152 7.47 -2.14 10.57
N ILE A 153 6.37 -2.85 10.80
CA ILE A 153 6.04 -3.45 12.10
C ILE A 153 7.03 -4.57 12.39
N LYS A 154 7.54 -4.58 13.62
CA LYS A 154 8.40 -5.63 14.16
C LYS A 154 7.59 -6.64 14.98
N LYS A 155 6.76 -6.17 15.92
CA LYS A 155 6.03 -7.02 16.87
C LYS A 155 4.74 -6.36 17.37
N LEU A 156 3.75 -7.19 17.73
CA LEU A 156 2.46 -6.76 18.27
C LEU A 156 2.33 -7.13 19.75
N HIS A 157 1.89 -6.17 20.57
CA HIS A 157 1.75 -6.30 22.02
C HIS A 157 0.38 -5.77 22.48
N GLY A 158 -0.69 -6.56 22.28
CA GLY A 158 -2.03 -6.12 22.64
C GLY A 158 -2.48 -4.98 21.72
N LYS A 159 -2.66 -3.77 22.26
CA LYS A 159 -2.93 -2.57 21.43
C LYS A 159 -1.68 -1.80 21.03
N GLU A 160 -0.53 -2.16 21.57
CA GLU A 160 0.74 -1.52 21.24
C GLU A 160 1.41 -2.23 20.06
N VAL A 161 1.98 -1.45 19.15
CA VAL A 161 2.71 -1.92 17.97
C VAL A 161 4.15 -1.42 18.08
N GLU A 162 5.10 -2.34 18.03
CA GLU A 162 6.53 -2.05 17.96
C GLU A 162 6.98 -2.04 16.50
N PHE A 163 7.65 -0.98 16.08
CA PHE A 163 8.22 -0.83 14.74
C PHE A 163 9.71 -1.20 14.71
N ILE A 164 10.28 -1.42 13.53
CA ILE A 164 11.68 -1.85 13.37
C ILE A 164 12.71 -0.83 13.84
N ASP A 165 12.34 0.45 13.96
CA ASP A 165 13.18 1.52 14.50
C ASP A 165 13.14 1.58 16.04
N GLY A 166 12.39 0.67 16.68
CA GLY A 166 12.21 0.61 18.13
C GLY A 166 11.09 1.48 18.68
N THR A 167 10.44 2.29 17.84
CA THR A 167 9.29 3.10 18.27
C THR A 167 8.10 2.21 18.62
N LYS A 168 7.32 2.62 19.63
CA LYS A 168 6.14 1.90 20.12
C LYS A 168 4.97 2.86 20.24
N GLU A 169 3.84 2.49 19.63
CA GLU A 169 2.63 3.30 19.66
C GLU A 169 1.38 2.43 19.82
N ARG A 170 0.34 3.01 20.42
CA ARG A 170 -0.93 2.34 20.64
C ARG A 170 -1.90 2.65 19.50
N PHE A 171 -2.64 1.63 19.08
CA PHE A 171 -3.66 1.74 18.04
C PHE A 171 -4.94 1.04 18.47
N ASP A 172 -6.07 1.59 18.03
CA ASP A 172 -7.38 0.97 18.19
C ASP A 172 -7.75 0.08 17.01
N ILE A 173 -7.35 0.50 15.80
CA ILE A 173 -7.66 -0.19 14.54
C ILE A 173 -6.39 -0.38 13.73
N ILE A 174 -6.18 -1.61 13.23
CA ILE A 174 -5.19 -1.93 12.21
C ILE A 174 -5.91 -2.34 10.93
N CYS A 175 -5.65 -1.64 9.84
CA CYS A 175 -6.13 -2.03 8.50
C CYS A 175 -4.97 -2.52 7.63
N ALA A 176 -4.92 -3.83 7.38
CA ALA A 176 -3.94 -4.45 6.51
C ALA A 176 -4.30 -4.25 5.04
N CYS A 177 -3.49 -3.47 4.33
CA CYS A 177 -3.61 -3.24 2.89
C CYS A 177 -2.46 -3.97 2.16
N THR A 178 -2.35 -5.27 2.45
CA THR A 178 -1.21 -6.13 2.13
C THR A 178 -1.41 -7.00 0.89
N GLY A 179 -2.49 -6.74 0.14
CA GLY A 179 -2.78 -7.35 -1.15
C GLY A 179 -3.58 -8.64 -1.02
N PHE A 180 -3.53 -9.46 -2.07
CA PHE A 180 -4.34 -10.66 -2.21
C PHE A 180 -3.49 -11.84 -2.67
N TRP A 181 -3.94 -13.04 -2.34
CA TRP A 181 -3.44 -14.27 -2.95
C TRP A 181 -4.21 -14.56 -4.26
N THR A 182 -3.50 -15.08 -5.24
CA THR A 182 -4.13 -15.58 -6.47
C THR A 182 -4.43 -17.06 -6.29
N THR A 183 -5.67 -17.38 -5.90
CA THR A 183 -6.10 -18.76 -5.62
C THR A 183 -7.19 -19.24 -6.58
N PHE A 184 -7.15 -20.54 -6.90
CA PHE A 184 -8.11 -21.22 -7.77
C PHE A 184 -8.60 -22.53 -7.14
N PRO A 185 -9.44 -22.48 -6.10
CA PRO A 185 -9.84 -23.68 -5.35
C PRO A 185 -10.46 -24.78 -6.24
N PHE A 186 -11.24 -24.38 -7.25
CA PHE A 186 -11.91 -25.30 -8.18
C PHE A 186 -10.97 -26.03 -9.16
N LEU A 187 -9.70 -25.61 -9.29
CA LEU A 187 -8.71 -26.26 -10.16
C LEU A 187 -7.85 -27.31 -9.46
N ILE A 188 -7.85 -27.32 -8.12
CA ILE A 188 -6.97 -28.19 -7.30
C ILE A 188 -7.19 -29.68 -7.61
N ASN A 189 -8.42 -30.08 -7.95
CA ASN A 189 -8.77 -31.48 -8.16
C ASN A 189 -8.67 -31.98 -9.61
N ARG A 190 -8.40 -31.09 -10.58
CA ARG A 190 -8.43 -31.45 -12.02
C ARG A 190 -7.09 -31.32 -12.73
N LEU A 191 -6.09 -30.72 -12.10
CA LEU A 191 -4.78 -30.50 -12.70
C LEU A 191 -3.71 -31.14 -11.81
N SER A 192 -3.37 -32.40 -12.11
CA SER A 192 -2.23 -33.13 -11.53
C SER A 192 -0.87 -32.48 -11.80
N ILE A 193 -0.83 -31.42 -12.62
CA ILE A 193 0.36 -30.69 -13.08
C ILE A 193 0.82 -29.59 -12.11
N PHE A 194 0.06 -29.25 -11.06
CA PHE A 194 0.45 -28.19 -10.12
C PHE A 194 1.35 -28.63 -8.95
N SER A 195 2.14 -29.71 -9.11
CA SER A 195 3.24 -30.02 -8.19
C SER A 195 4.25 -28.85 -8.11
N THR A 196 4.40 -28.06 -9.18
CA THR A 196 5.25 -26.86 -9.21
C THR A 196 4.62 -25.64 -8.52
N LEU A 197 3.28 -25.57 -8.38
CA LEU A 197 2.58 -24.48 -7.67
C LEU A 197 2.41 -24.76 -6.16
N LYS A 198 2.56 -26.02 -5.71
CA LYS A 198 2.80 -26.30 -4.29
C LYS A 198 4.05 -25.59 -3.76
N LYS A 199 5.07 -25.32 -4.59
CA LYS A 199 6.19 -24.44 -4.19
C LYS A 199 5.78 -22.97 -4.03
N PHE A 200 4.88 -22.45 -4.86
CA PHE A 200 4.37 -21.08 -4.71
C PHE A 200 3.46 -20.90 -3.48
N LEU A 201 2.74 -21.95 -3.07
CA LEU A 201 1.97 -21.97 -1.82
C LEU A 201 2.84 -22.27 -0.58
N SER A 202 4.02 -22.87 -0.73
CA SER A 202 4.95 -23.19 0.36
C SER A 202 5.95 -22.07 0.69
N PHE A 203 6.16 -21.10 -0.20
CA PHE A 203 6.99 -19.91 0.07
C PHE A 203 6.21 -18.76 0.75
N ALA A 204 5.00 -19.06 1.21
CA ALA A 204 4.10 -18.18 1.95
C ALA A 204 3.86 -18.68 3.40
N ARG A 205 4.87 -19.33 3.98
CA ARG A 205 5.01 -19.50 5.44
C ARG A 205 6.16 -18.63 5.92
#